data_AF-A0AA43BNL3-F1
#
_entry.id   AF-A0AA43BNL3-F1
#
_cell.length_a   1.000
_cell.length_b   1.000
_cell.length_c   1.000
_cell.angle_alpha   90.00
_cell.angle_beta   90.00
_cell.angle_gamma   90.00
#
_symmetry.space_group_name_H-M   'P 1'
#
loop_
_entity.id
_entity.type
_entity.pdbx_description
1 polymer ?
#
loop_
_entity_poly.entity_id
_entity_poly.type
_entity_poly.pdbx_seq_one_letter_code
_entity_poly.pdbx_strand_id
1 'polypeptide(L)' 'MNAFGIALITLLSFIGLGALITGFVVGETFFIVIGLLLFIMAFLVWLSIKDKVSNPFKD' A
#
# COMPACT_ATOMS: atom_id res chain seq x y z
N MET A 1 11.31 3.07 -14.67
CA MET A 1 10.16 3.06 -13.74
C MET A 1 9.01 2.32 -14.41
N ASN A 2 8.66 1.09 -14.00
CA ASN A 2 7.48 0.43 -14.58
C ASN A 2 6.24 1.05 -13.92
N ALA A 3 5.38 1.69 -14.71
CA ALA A 3 4.08 2.24 -14.28
C ALA A 3 3.25 1.23 -13.44
N PHE A 4 3.50 -0.06 -13.68
CA PHE A 4 2.98 -1.18 -12.93
C PHE A 4 3.23 -1.12 -11.41
N GLY A 5 4.43 -0.71 -10.96
CA GLY A 5 4.77 -0.67 -9.53
C GLY A 5 4.00 0.43 -8.78
N ILE A 6 3.87 1.60 -9.41
CA ILE A 6 3.09 2.72 -8.86
C ILE A 6 1.60 2.36 -8.86
N ALA A 7 1.08 1.81 -9.95
CA ALA A 7 -0.30 1.38 -10.05
C ALA A 7 -0.66 0.34 -8.97
N LEU A 8 0.24 -0.62 -8.69
CA LEU A 8 0.04 -1.62 -7.66
C LEU A 8 -0.01 -1.00 -6.25
N ILE A 9 0.91 -0.08 -5.91
CA ILE A 9 0.91 0.62 -4.62
C ILE A 9 -0.40 1.39 -4.44
N THR A 10 -0.80 2.16 -5.45
CA THR A 10 -2.04 2.94 -5.42
C THR A 10 -3.26 2.05 -5.20
N LEU A 11 -3.36 0.92 -5.89
CA LEU A 11 -4.46 -0.03 -5.73
C LEU A 11 -4.49 -0.62 -4.31
N LEU A 12 -3.34 -1.10 -3.80
CA LEU A 12 -3.23 -1.67 -2.46
C LEU A 12 -3.60 -0.64 -1.38
N SER A 13 -3.18 0.62 -1.54
CA SER A 13 -3.54 1.70 -0.63
C SER A 13 -5.05 1.94 -0.60
N PHE A 14 -5.72 1.99 -1.75
CA PHE A 14 -7.18 2.18 -1.78
C PHE A 14 -7.96 1.03 -1.15
N ILE A 15 -7.56 -0.22 -1.46
CA ILE A 15 -8.19 -1.40 -0.86
C ILE A 15 -7.95 -1.43 0.66
N GLY A 16 -6.73 -1.14 1.11
CA GLY A 16 -6.40 -1.06 2.53
C GLY A 16 -7.21 0.00 3.27
N LEU A 17 -7.35 1.19 2.67
CA LEU A 17 -8.16 2.28 3.23
C LEU A 17 -9.64 1.91 3.31
N GLY A 18 -10.19 1.28 2.26
CA GLY A 18 -11.56 0.79 2.23
C GLY A 18 -11.82 -0.28 3.30
N ALA A 19 -10.89 -1.21 3.49
CA ALA A 19 -10.98 -2.23 4.53
C ALA A 19 -10.94 -1.63 5.94
N LEU A 20 -10.06 -0.64 6.19
CA LEU A 20 -10.02 0.08 7.46
C LEU A 20 -11.34 0.79 7.75
N ILE A 21 -11.84 1.59 6.80
CA ILE A 21 -13.12 2.31 6.95
C ILE A 21 -14.24 1.30 7.25
N THR A 22 -14.33 0.24 6.46
CA THR A 22 -15.37 -0.79 6.63
C THR A 22 -15.26 -1.47 7.99
N GLY A 23 -14.05 -1.82 8.43
CA GLY A 23 -13.81 -2.43 9.74
C GLY A 23 -14.24 -1.54 10.90
N PHE A 24 -13.95 -0.25 10.83
CA PHE A 24 -14.41 0.70 11.85
C PHE A 24 -15.92 0.95 11.80
N VAL A 25 -16.53 1.00 10.61
CA VAL A 25 -17.98 1.22 10.45
C VAL A 25 -18.80 0.03 10.91
N VAL A 26 -18.39 -1.19 10.55
CA VAL A 26 -19.11 -2.43 10.88
C VAL A 26 -18.73 -2.94 12.28
N GLY A 27 -17.62 -2.47 12.86
CA GLY A 27 -17.13 -2.93 14.16
C GLY A 27 -16.39 -4.28 14.09
N GLU A 28 -15.92 -4.64 12.91
CA GLU A 28 -15.32 -5.95 12.61
C GLU A 28 -13.79 -5.85 12.54
N THR A 29 -13.13 -6.33 13.60
CA THR A 29 -11.67 -6.27 13.76
C THR A 29 -10.91 -6.97 12.61
N PHE A 30 -11.50 -8.00 12.00
CA PHE A 30 -10.91 -8.71 10.86
C PHE A 30 -10.57 -7.77 9.69
N PHE A 31 -11.49 -6.87 9.32
CA PHE A 31 -11.25 -5.92 8.23
C PHE A 31 -10.17 -4.89 8.59
N ILE A 32 -10.09 -4.50 9.86
CA ILE A 32 -9.05 -3.59 10.35
C ILE A 32 -7.67 -4.24 10.20
N VAL A 33 -7.54 -5.51 10.61
CA VAL A 33 -6.29 -6.27 10.48
C VAL A 33 -5.89 -6.43 9.01
N ILE A 34 -6.83 -6.78 8.13
CA ILE A 34 -6.54 -6.86 6.69
C ILE A 34 -6.12 -5.51 6.13
N GLY A 35 -6.81 -4.43 6.49
CA GLY A 35 -6.49 -3.08 6.05
C GLY A 35 -5.06 -2.66 6.44
N LEU A 36 -4.65 -2.96 7.68
CA LEU A 36 -3.30 -2.72 8.16
C LEU A 36 -2.24 -3.55 7.41
N LEU A 37 -2.50 -4.83 7.18
CA LEU A 37 -1.58 -5.71 6.44
C LEU A 37 -1.35 -5.21 5.01
N LEU A 38 -2.42 -4.79 4.32
CA LEU A 38 -2.34 -4.21 2.99
C LEU A 38 -1.56 -2.88 2.98
N PHE A 39 -1.74 -2.05 4.01
CA PHE A 39 -0.99 -0.80 4.15
C PHE A 39 0.51 -1.04 4.34
N ILE A 40 0.87 -1.98 5.22
CA ILE A 40 2.26 -2.38 5.45
C ILE A 40 2.87 -2.90 4.15
N MET A 41 2.14 -3.75 3.41
CA MET A 41 2.61 -4.26 2.13
C MET A 41 2.86 -3.15 1.10
N ALA A 42 1.92 -2.21 0.96
CA ALA A 42 2.07 -1.05 0.06
C ALA A 42 3.29 -0.19 0.46
N PHE A 43 3.49 0.02 1.77
CA PHE A 43 4.63 0.78 2.29
C PHE A 43 5.97 0.08 2.05
N LEU A 44 6.04 -1.24 2.23
CA LEU A 44 7.25 -2.01 1.94
C LEU A 44 7.60 -1.97 0.46
N VAL A 45 6.62 -2.14 -0.43
CA VAL A 45 6.82 -2.03 -1.88
C VAL A 45 7.30 -0.62 -2.25
N TRP A 46 6.72 0.42 -1.63
CA TRP A 46 7.19 1.80 -1.79
C TRP A 46 8.66 1.95 -1.38
N LEU A 47 9.05 1.47 -0.20
CA LEU A 47 10.43 1.54 0.28
C LEU A 47 11.40 0.84 -0.67
N SER A 48 11.03 -0.32 -1.22
CA SER A 48 11.86 -1.07 -2.18
C SER A 48 12.08 -0.33 -3.50
N ILE A 49 11.20 0.61 -3.87
CA ILE A 49 11.33 1.37 -5.12
C ILE A 49 11.76 2.82 -4.91
N LYS A 50 11.67 3.36 -3.68
CA LYS A 50 11.93 4.78 -3.40
C LYS A 50 13.34 5.20 -3.82
N ASP A 51 14.32 4.32 -3.66
CA ASP A 51 15.73 4.65 -3.95
C ASP A 51 15.97 4.74 -5.45
N LYS A 52 15.30 3.88 -6.26
CA LYS A 52 15.29 3.99 -7.73
C LYS A 52 14.54 5.23 -8.24
N VAL A 53 13.58 5.74 -7.47
CA VAL A 53 12.82 6.96 -7.80
C VAL A 53 13.60 8.21 -7.43
N SER A 54 14.23 8.23 -6.25
CA SER A 54 14.95 9.40 -5.73
C SER A 54 16.31 9.62 -6.38
N ASN A 55 16.95 8.55 -6.88
CA ASN A 55 18.17 8.67 -7.66
C ASN A 55 18.17 7.68 -8.83
N PRO A 56 17.49 8.02 -9.95
CA PRO A 56 17.36 7.15 -11.11
C PRO A 56 18.68 6.89 -11.86
N PHE A 57 19.77 7.58 -11.48
CA PHE A 57 21.11 7.45 -12.05
C PHE A 57 22.13 6.82 -11.08
N LYS A 58 21.68 6.32 -9.92
CA LYS A 58 22.57 5.68 -8.93
C LYS A 58 22.99 4.25 -9.33
N ASP A 59 22.41 3.73 -10.41
CA ASP A 59 22.83 2.52 -11.12
C ASP A 59 23.08 2.85 -12.59
#